data_AF-A0A4P5QMZ7-F1
#
_entry.id   AF-A0A4P5QMZ7-F1
#
_cell.length_a   1.000
_cell.length_b   1.000
_cell.length_c   1.000
_cell.angle_alpha   90.00
_cell.angle_beta   90.00
_cell.angle_gamma   90.00
#
_symmetry.space_group_name_H-M   'P 1'
#
loop_
_entity.id
_entity.type
_entity.pdbx_description
1 polymer ?
#
loop_
_entity_poly.entity_id
_entity_poly.type
_entity_poly.pdbx_seq_one_letter_code
_entity_poly.pdbx_strand_id
1 'polypeptide(L)' 'MNLPTNRATAYGLNEPMPAVQVRAIRAMSFAQRLAVGMGFIRSGRRLKRAALRQQHPDWTDEEIANEMRHLTTNGRT' A
#
# COMPACT_ATOMS: atom_id res chain seq x y z
N MET A 1 -2.11 29.67 2.03
CA MET A 1 -2.50 28.25 1.84
C MET A 1 -1.81 27.45 2.93
N ASN A 2 -2.53 27.07 3.99
CA ASN A 2 -1.96 26.33 5.12
C ASN A 2 -1.85 24.86 4.73
N LEU A 3 -0.62 24.37 4.56
CA LEU A 3 -0.36 22.95 4.38
C LEU A 3 -0.57 22.23 5.72
N PRO A 4 -1.28 21.10 5.77
CA PRO A 4 -1.49 20.37 7.02
C PRO A 4 -0.14 19.90 7.58
N THR A 5 0.13 20.31 8.83
CA THR A 5 1.39 20.07 9.59
C THR A 5 1.64 18.58 9.89
N ASN A 6 0.73 17.68 9.52
CA ASN A 6 0.83 16.25 9.76
C ASN A 6 0.45 15.45 8.50
N ARG A 7 1.41 14.66 8.00
CA ARG A 7 1.24 13.79 6.82
C ARG A 7 0.11 12.76 7.00
N ALA A 8 -0.15 12.30 8.23
CA ALA A 8 -1.21 11.33 8.50
C ALA A 8 -2.62 11.94 8.28
N THR A 9 -2.80 13.22 8.61
CA THR A 9 -4.06 13.94 8.37
C THR A 9 -4.25 14.27 6.89
N ALA A 10 -3.17 14.55 6.17
CA ALA A 10 -3.20 14.84 4.73
C ALA A 10 -3.67 13.64 3.88
N TYR A 11 -3.42 12.42 4.34
CA TYR A 11 -3.82 11.18 3.64
C TYR A 11 -5.08 10.52 4.23
N GLY A 12 -5.77 11.17 5.18
CA GLY A 12 -6.94 10.59 5.85
C GLY A 12 -6.64 9.32 6.67
N LEU A 13 -5.38 9.05 7.01
CA LEU A 13 -4.96 7.82 7.71
C LEU A 13 -5.44 7.77 9.16
N ASN A 14 -5.89 8.92 9.70
CA ASN A 14 -6.50 9.04 11.02
C ASN A 14 -8.03 9.14 10.97
N GLU A 15 -8.63 9.12 9.77
CA GLU A 15 -10.08 9.18 9.64
C GLU A 15 -10.68 7.78 9.81
N PRO A 16 -11.78 7.65 10.57
CA PRO A 16 -12.48 6.38 10.66
C PRO A 16 -12.98 5.99 9.27
N MET A 17 -12.85 4.70 8.94
CA MET A 17 -13.32 4.17 7.67
C MET A 17 -14.80 4.54 7.45
N PRO A 18 -15.18 5.08 6.27
CA PRO A 18 -16.56 5.47 6.00
C PRO A 18 -17.52 4.30 6.24
N ALA A 19 -18.67 4.58 6.88
CA ALA A 19 -19.64 3.55 7.28
C ALA A 19 -20.10 2.67 6.11
N VAL A 20 -20.16 3.22 4.89
CA VAL A 20 -20.48 2.47 3.66
C VAL A 20 -19.42 1.40 3.33
N GLN A 21 -18.14 1.70 3.49
CA GLN A 21 -17.06 0.73 3.28
C GLN A 21 -17.09 -0.36 4.33
N VAL A 22 -17.33 0.00 5.61
CA VAL A 22 -17.46 -0.99 6.69
C VAL A 22 -18.61 -1.97 6.41
N ARG A 23 -19.78 -1.47 5.98
CA ARG A 23 -20.91 -2.32 5.60
C ARG A 23 -20.57 -3.24 4.41
N ALA A 24 -19.92 -2.71 3.38
CA ALA A 24 -19.52 -3.49 2.21
C ALA A 24 -18.54 -4.61 2.60
N ILE A 25 -17.52 -4.33 3.40
CA ILE A 25 -16.55 -5.34 3.87
C ILE A 25 -17.23 -6.40 4.73
N ARG A 26 -18.17 -6.01 5.61
CA ARG A 26 -18.93 -6.94 6.46
C ARG A 26 -19.85 -7.86 5.65
N ALA A 27 -20.38 -7.41 4.53
CA ALA A 27 -21.21 -8.22 3.64
C ALA A 27 -20.42 -9.22 2.78
N MET A 28 -19.10 -9.04 2.64
CA MET A 28 -18.25 -9.96 1.89
C MET A 28 -18.10 -11.31 2.59
N SER A 29 -18.11 -12.39 1.81
CA SER A 29 -17.63 -13.70 2.26
C SER A 29 -16.13 -13.64 2.60
N PHE A 30 -15.65 -14.62 3.35
CA PHE A 30 -14.22 -14.72 3.67
C PHE A 30 -13.34 -14.76 2.41
N ALA A 31 -13.74 -15.57 1.42
CA ALA A 31 -13.01 -15.69 0.16
C ALA A 31 -12.95 -14.36 -0.61
N GLN A 32 -14.04 -13.59 -0.64
CA GLN A 32 -14.06 -12.26 -1.27
C GLN A 32 -13.15 -11.28 -0.54
N ARG A 33 -13.21 -11.26 0.80
CA ARG A 33 -12.35 -10.39 1.61
C ARG A 33 -10.87 -10.72 1.42
N LEU A 34 -10.52 -12.01 1.37
CA LEU A 34 -9.16 -12.47 1.08
C LEU A 34 -8.72 -12.04 -0.33
N ALA A 35 -9.58 -12.20 -1.35
CA ALA A 35 -9.27 -11.81 -2.72
C ALA A 35 -8.98 -10.30 -2.83
N VAL A 36 -9.78 -9.46 -2.14
CA VAL A 36 -9.57 -8.01 -2.06
C VAL A 36 -8.25 -7.69 -1.36
N GLY A 37 -7.98 -8.28 -0.19
CA GLY A 37 -6.72 -8.06 0.54
C GLY A 37 -5.48 -8.45 -0.27
N MET A 38 -5.52 -9.61 -0.94
CA MET A 38 -4.44 -10.05 -1.82
C MET A 38 -4.27 -9.12 -3.03
N GLY A 39 -5.37 -8.61 -3.59
CA GLY A 39 -5.34 -7.61 -4.66
C GLY A 39 -4.69 -6.30 -4.23
N PHE A 40 -5.01 -5.85 -3.01
CA PHE A 40 -4.41 -4.66 -2.41
C PHE A 40 -2.90 -4.82 -2.21
N ILE A 41 -2.45 -5.93 -1.63
CA ILE A 41 -1.02 -6.23 -1.44
C ILE A 41 -0.28 -6.24 -2.78
N ARG A 42 -0.82 -6.91 -3.81
CA ARG A 42 -0.20 -6.93 -5.15
C ARG A 42 -0.05 -5.51 -5.72
N SER A 43 -1.07 -4.69 -5.57
CA SER A 43 -1.06 -3.31 -6.07
C SER A 43 -0.05 -2.44 -5.32
N GLY A 44 0.03 -2.56 -3.99
CA GLY A 44 1.04 -1.88 -3.18
C GLY A 44 2.47 -2.27 -3.58
N ARG A 45 2.72 -3.56 -3.86
CA ARG A 45 4.04 -4.02 -4.33
C ARG A 45 4.40 -3.45 -5.70
N ARG A 46 3.45 -3.35 -6.63
CA ARG A 46 3.66 -2.71 -7.93
C ARG A 46 3.99 -1.23 -7.78
N LEU A 47 3.25 -0.52 -6.92
CA LEU A 47 3.50 0.90 -6.66
C LEU A 47 4.89 1.12 -6.06
N LYS A 48 5.29 0.35 -5.04
CA LYS A 48 6.62 0.44 -4.45
C LYS A 48 7.73 0.17 -5.48
N ARG A 49 7.56 -0.84 -6.33
CA ARG A 49 8.53 -1.14 -7.39
C ARG A 49 8.67 0.01 -8.39
N ALA A 50 7.55 0.62 -8.80
CA ALA A 50 7.57 1.77 -9.69
C ALA A 50 8.28 2.97 -9.04
N ALA A 51 8.00 3.22 -7.76
CA ALA A 51 8.68 4.27 -7.00
C ALA A 51 10.19 4.02 -6.88
N LEU A 52 10.62 2.79 -6.63
CA LEU A 52 12.05 2.44 -6.60
C LEU A 52 12.73 2.69 -7.94
N ARG A 53 12.10 2.31 -9.07
CA ARG A 53 12.63 2.60 -10.40
C ARG A 53 12.73 4.10 -10.70
N GLN A 54 11.78 4.88 -10.19
CA GLN A 54 11.83 6.33 -10.32
C GLN A 54 12.95 6.95 -9.48
N GLN A 55 13.17 6.45 -8.27
CA GLN A 55 14.20 6.94 -7.34
C GLN A 55 15.61 6.48 -7.72
N HIS A 56 15.73 5.32 -8.36
CA HIS A 56 16.99 4.72 -8.78
C HIS A 56 16.92 4.28 -10.26
N PRO A 57 17.00 5.23 -11.22
CA PRO A 57 16.89 4.91 -12.64
C PRO A 57 18.00 4.01 -13.17
N ASP A 58 19.17 4.05 -12.53
CA ASP A 58 20.36 3.30 -12.94
C ASP A 58 20.39 1.86 -12.40
N TRP A 59 19.47 1.52 -11.48
CA TRP A 59 19.41 0.18 -10.93
C TRP A 59 18.85 -0.82 -11.94
N THR A 60 19.49 -1.97 -11.97
CA THR A 60 19.03 -3.15 -12.68
C THR A 60 17.73 -3.68 -12.06
N ASP A 61 16.98 -4.47 -12.83
CA ASP A 61 15.78 -5.13 -12.33
C ASP A 61 16.09 -6.09 -11.16
N GLU A 62 17.30 -6.65 -11.09
CA GLU A 62 17.75 -7.52 -10.00
C GLU A 62 17.96 -6.74 -8.69
N GLU A 63 18.61 -5.57 -8.76
CA GLU A 63 18.78 -4.68 -7.60
C GLU A 63 17.43 -4.20 -7.07
N ILE A 64 16.51 -3.81 -7.96
CA ILE A 64 15.14 -3.45 -7.59
C ILE A 64 14.41 -4.64 -6.94
N ALA A 65 14.60 -5.87 -7.43
CA ALA A 65 13.99 -7.06 -6.87
C ALA A 65 14.55 -7.39 -5.47
N ASN A 66 15.85 -7.23 -5.27
CA ASN A 66 16.52 -7.43 -3.99
C ASN A 66 16.04 -6.40 -2.96
N GLU A 67 15.95 -5.12 -3.33
CA GLU A 67 15.44 -4.09 -2.43
C GLU A 67 13.95 -4.31 -2.12
N MET A 68 13.14 -4.68 -3.10
CA MET A 68 11.74 -5.06 -2.86
C MET A 68 11.61 -6.24 -1.89
N ARG A 69 12.53 -7.21 -1.92
CA ARG A 69 12.59 -8.32 -0.96
C ARG A 69 12.93 -7.79 0.43
N HIS A 70 13.99 -7.00 0.54
CA HIS A 70 14.42 -6.38 1.80
C HIS A 70 13.29 -5.57 2.46
N LEU A 71 12.62 -4.69 1.72
CA LEU A 71 11.51 -3.88 2.20
C LEU A 71 10.25 -4.68 2.57
N THR A 72 10.06 -5.86 1.99
CA THR A 72 8.91 -6.71 2.32
C THR A 72 9.21 -7.62 3.51
N THR A 73 10.42 -8.17 3.60
CA THR A 73 10.83 -9.06 4.70
C THR A 73 10.97 -8.31 6.03
N ASN A 74 11.42 -7.05 5.98
CA ASN A 74 11.53 -6.19 7.16
C ASN A 74 10.27 -5.36 7.43
N GLY A 75 9.27 -5.43 6.55
CA GLY A 75 7.99 -4.77 6.74
C GLY A 75 7.14 -5.55 7.73
N ARG A 76 7.08 -5.09 8.98
CA ARG A 76 6.00 -5.49 9.90
C ARG A 76 4.66 -5.18 9.22
N THR A 77 3.95 -6.24 8.84
CA THR A 77 2.52 -6.21 8.48
C THR A 77 1.68 -6.03 9.73
#